data_AF-A0A814JZ72-F1
#
_entry.id   AF-A0A814JZ72-F1
#
_cell.length_a   1.000
_cell.length_b   1.000
_cell.length_c   1.000
_cell.angle_alpha   90.00
_cell.angle_beta   90.00
_cell.angle_gamma   90.00
#
_symmetry.space_group_name_H-M   'P 1'
#
loop_
_entity.id
_entity.type
_entity.pdbx_description
1 polymer ?
#
loop_
_entity_poly.entity_id
_entity_poly.type
_entity_poly.pdbx_seq_one_letter_code
_entity_poly.pdbx_strand_id
1 'polypeptide(L)'
;MTISSLCGFIGIELENSNNRISCIYRGFFIHGFLCIVYDSYALQSIFRFCRVVFYRRKLFHSFKLYCILIPIDIIFALMSISPVLFFHDVIYLSSEYYCQTPFTNLGAMLYIAARLRRAEEDKIIVIHSITIYIFLLIYVLILISFNIQTLLGDLYELNFNSFWCIIMGYCSPLVLSTLYFGFVNQAFFRLCRIIYWRNEWIESFQFYIIIPFIELIISALLSSPILFWHDIIYLPNDYFCYVSVSNTRGILWIFFVSFGNCILILLFIYIRITIYLRQQSNNQIIPFRQGQQRDLIVIQRIFIIVGLLSILGVPAAVFLLIFFISGQVHPLVWRIELFFVGLQMIGLCLSQITLIPQLKQIILQKFQHNRVIPLNTVVTRSIPLKQYITTR
;
A
#
# COMPACT_ATOMS: atom_id res chain seq x y z
N MET A 1 -24.88 6.99 13.90
CA MET A 1 -23.59 7.09 14.63
C MET A 1 -23.54 5.95 15.63
N THR A 2 -23.11 4.78 15.20
CA THR A 2 -22.93 3.59 16.04
C THR A 2 -21.96 2.67 15.29
N ILE A 3 -20.67 2.81 15.57
CA ILE A 3 -19.73 1.71 15.40
C ILE A 3 -19.26 1.40 16.82
N SER A 4 -19.97 0.46 17.42
CA SER A 4 -19.58 -0.22 18.65
C SER A 4 -18.22 -0.88 18.43
N SER A 5 -17.32 -0.71 19.40
CA SER A 5 -15.98 -1.29 19.38
C SER A 5 -16.05 -2.82 19.32
N LEU A 6 -14.98 -3.43 18.80
CA LEU A 6 -14.82 -4.88 18.64
C LEU A 6 -15.08 -5.68 19.95
N CYS A 7 -14.95 -5.05 21.12
CA CYS A 7 -15.26 -5.65 22.41
C CYS A 7 -16.76 -5.89 22.62
N GLY A 8 -17.64 -5.07 22.05
CA GLY A 8 -19.08 -5.30 22.07
C GLY A 8 -19.50 -6.52 21.26
N PHE A 9 -18.66 -6.99 20.34
CA PHE A 9 -18.95 -8.14 19.49
C PHE A 9 -18.70 -9.49 20.18
N ILE A 10 -17.94 -9.52 21.29
CA ILE A 10 -17.60 -10.76 22.02
C ILE A 10 -18.56 -11.02 23.20
N GLY A 11 -19.56 -10.15 23.42
CA GLY A 11 -20.57 -10.39 24.47
C GLY A 11 -19.98 -10.45 25.88
N ILE A 12 -18.85 -9.79 26.12
CA ILE A 12 -18.30 -9.63 27.46
C ILE A 12 -19.09 -8.49 28.09
N GLU A 13 -20.05 -8.82 28.96
CA GLU A 13 -20.71 -7.83 29.80
C GLU A 13 -19.63 -7.08 30.59
N LEU A 14 -19.49 -5.78 30.30
CA LEU A 14 -18.55 -4.89 30.97
C LEU A 14 -19.08 -4.64 32.38
N GLU A 15 -18.72 -5.53 33.29
CA GLU A 15 -18.91 -5.38 34.71
C GLU A 15 -18.32 -4.02 35.13
N ASN A 16 -19.18 -3.12 35.64
CA ASN A 16 -18.84 -1.78 36.10
C ASN A 16 -18.04 -1.88 37.40
N SER A 17 -16.86 -2.49 37.33
CA SER A 17 -16.03 -2.78 38.48
C SER A 17 -15.21 -1.53 38.79
N ASN A 18 -15.51 -0.87 39.91
CA ASN A 18 -14.67 0.16 40.55
C ASN A 18 -13.27 -0.37 40.98
N ASN A 19 -12.87 -1.55 40.51
CA ASN A 19 -11.72 -2.28 40.95
C ASN A 19 -10.49 -1.88 40.12
N ARG A 20 -9.86 -0.77 40.53
CA ARG A 20 -8.62 -0.22 39.93
C ARG A 20 -7.54 -1.29 39.72
N ILE A 21 -7.44 -2.24 40.64
CA ILE A 21 -6.48 -3.35 40.58
C ILE A 21 -6.76 -4.24 39.36
N SER A 22 -8.02 -4.58 39.07
CA SER A 22 -8.42 -5.37 37.90
C SER A 22 -8.07 -4.66 36.59
N CYS A 23 -8.27 -3.33 36.52
CA CYS A 23 -7.88 -2.51 35.38
C CYS A 23 -6.37 -2.49 35.13
N ILE A 24 -5.55 -2.36 36.19
CA ILE A 24 -4.09 -2.40 36.10
C ILE A 24 -3.62 -3.77 35.60
N TYR A 25 -4.14 -4.87 36.15
CA TYR A 25 -3.77 -6.21 35.69
C TYR A 25 -4.20 -6.44 34.24
N ARG A 26 -5.42 -6.05 33.85
CA ARG A 26 -5.89 -6.16 32.46
C ARG A 26 -5.01 -5.36 31.51
N GLY A 27 -4.68 -4.12 31.85
CA GLY A 27 -3.75 -3.30 31.07
C GLY A 27 -2.36 -3.94 30.95
N PHE A 28 -1.81 -4.44 32.06
CA PHE A 28 -0.55 -5.16 32.07
C PHE A 28 -0.58 -6.43 31.20
N PHE A 29 -1.65 -7.22 31.24
CA PHE A 29 -1.76 -8.42 30.41
C PHE A 29 -1.95 -8.10 28.94
N ILE A 30 -2.72 -7.07 28.59
CA ILE A 30 -2.91 -6.65 27.20
C ILE A 30 -1.61 -6.09 26.62
N HIS A 31 -0.94 -5.19 27.35
CA HIS A 31 0.35 -4.65 26.93
C HIS A 31 1.45 -5.72 26.95
N GLY A 32 1.46 -6.58 27.97
CA GLY A 32 2.30 -7.79 28.08
C GLY A 32 2.17 -8.68 26.87
N PHE A 33 0.94 -9.01 26.50
CA PHE A 33 0.65 -9.81 25.32
C PHE A 33 1.11 -9.11 24.04
N LEU A 34 0.80 -7.83 23.87
CA LEU A 34 1.24 -7.07 22.69
C LEU A 34 2.76 -6.99 22.59
N CYS A 35 3.48 -6.73 23.68
CA CYS A 35 4.94 -6.73 23.69
C CYS A 35 5.53 -8.11 23.46
N ILE A 36 4.98 -9.17 24.05
CA ILE A 36 5.39 -10.56 23.75
C ILE A 36 5.20 -10.84 22.26
N VAL A 37 4.09 -10.40 21.67
CA VAL A 37 3.84 -10.52 20.23
C VAL A 37 4.86 -9.69 19.43
N TYR A 38 5.15 -8.45 19.83
CA TYR A 38 6.10 -7.57 19.15
C TYR A 38 7.56 -8.07 19.25
N ASP A 39 7.98 -8.52 20.43
CA ASP A 39 9.30 -9.06 20.70
C ASP A 39 9.47 -10.44 20.07
N SER A 40 8.41 -11.24 19.95
CA SER A 40 8.46 -12.48 19.16
C SER A 40 8.83 -12.23 17.69
N TYR A 41 8.43 -11.09 17.10
CA TYR A 41 8.90 -10.69 15.75
C TYR A 41 10.38 -10.30 15.74
N ALA A 42 10.88 -9.69 16.82
CA ALA A 42 12.30 -9.38 16.96
C ALA A 42 13.12 -10.66 17.14
N LEU A 43 12.69 -11.58 18.01
CA LEU A 43 13.32 -12.89 18.21
C LEU A 43 13.34 -13.72 16.92
N GLN A 44 12.23 -13.70 16.17
CA GLN A 44 12.16 -14.37 14.88
C GLN A 44 13.09 -13.74 13.84
N SER A 45 13.25 -12.40 13.87
CA SER A 45 14.17 -11.67 12.99
C SER A 45 15.64 -11.94 13.35
N ILE A 46 15.98 -11.96 14.63
CA ILE A 46 17.31 -12.33 15.14
C ILE A 46 17.62 -13.77 14.74
N PHE A 47 16.66 -14.68 14.86
CA PHE A 47 16.85 -16.07 14.45
C PHE A 47 17.08 -16.21 12.93
N ARG A 48 16.30 -15.48 12.11
CA ARG A 48 16.49 -15.43 10.65
C ARG A 48 17.85 -14.83 10.27
N PHE A 49 18.27 -13.77 10.96
CA PHE A 49 19.56 -13.16 10.79
C PHE A 49 20.70 -14.12 11.15
N CYS A 50 20.64 -14.74 12.34
CA CYS A 50 21.60 -15.74 12.77
C CYS A 50 21.66 -16.93 11.80
N ARG A 51 20.52 -17.30 11.19
CA ARG A 51 20.45 -18.36 10.20
C ARG A 51 21.19 -18.01 8.91
N VAL A 52 21.03 -16.78 8.42
CA VAL A 52 21.65 -16.31 7.18
C VAL A 52 23.15 -16.06 7.38
N VAL A 53 23.52 -15.40 8.48
CA VAL A 53 24.90 -14.98 8.73
C VAL A 53 25.77 -16.15 9.24
N PHE A 54 25.24 -17.01 10.10
CA PHE A 54 25.99 -18.11 10.71
C PHE A 54 25.60 -19.49 10.15
N TYR A 55 25.31 -19.58 8.85
CA TYR A 55 24.81 -20.80 8.20
C TYR A 55 25.71 -22.04 8.38
N ARG A 56 27.01 -21.86 8.68
CA ARG A 56 27.95 -22.97 8.90
C ARG A 56 27.94 -23.54 10.32
N ARG A 57 27.41 -22.84 11.32
CA ARG A 57 27.42 -23.29 12.73
C ARG A 57 26.08 -23.93 13.10
N LYS A 58 26.01 -25.27 13.00
CA LYS A 58 24.80 -26.08 13.30
C LYS A 58 24.16 -25.81 14.67
N LEU A 59 24.93 -25.37 15.67
CA LEU A 59 24.43 -25.04 17.02
C LEU A 59 23.32 -23.97 17.00
N PHE A 60 23.50 -22.91 16.18
CA PHE A 60 22.55 -21.79 16.08
C PHE A 60 21.27 -22.11 15.30
N HIS A 61 21.21 -23.29 14.68
CA HIS A 61 20.02 -23.79 14.02
C HIS A 61 19.28 -24.84 14.87
N SER A 62 19.78 -25.17 16.06
CA SER A 62 19.14 -26.18 16.89
C SER A 62 17.83 -25.65 17.48
N PHE A 63 16.78 -26.45 17.34
CA PHE A 63 15.46 -26.19 17.94
C PHE A 63 15.56 -25.97 19.46
N LYS A 64 16.53 -26.63 20.12
CA LYS A 64 16.81 -26.46 21.54
C LYS A 64 17.15 -25.01 21.91
N LEU A 65 17.92 -24.30 21.08
CA LEU A 65 18.22 -22.89 21.32
C LEU A 65 16.95 -22.03 21.22
N TYR A 66 16.05 -22.34 20.29
CA TYR A 66 14.77 -21.65 20.13
C TYR A 66 13.85 -21.87 21.34
N CYS A 67 13.74 -23.11 21.82
CA CYS A 67 12.98 -23.43 23.04
C CYS A 67 13.53 -22.76 24.30
N ILE A 68 14.83 -22.44 24.35
CA ILE A 68 15.44 -21.69 25.46
C ILE A 68 15.21 -20.18 25.29
N LEU A 69 15.27 -19.68 24.05
CA LEU A 69 15.13 -18.26 23.76
C LEU A 69 13.70 -17.73 23.94
N ILE A 70 12.67 -18.53 23.65
CA ILE A 70 11.27 -18.14 23.85
C ILE A 70 10.95 -17.76 25.31
N PRO A 71 11.23 -18.61 26.33
CA PRO A 71 10.95 -18.24 27.71
C PRO A 71 11.81 -17.06 28.18
N ILE A 72 13.04 -16.92 27.68
CA ILE A 72 13.88 -15.75 27.97
C ILE A 72 13.25 -14.47 27.40
N ASP A 73 12.75 -14.52 26.16
CA ASP A 73 12.07 -13.40 25.49
C ASP A 73 10.76 -13.03 26.20
N ILE A 74 9.98 -14.03 26.62
CA ILE A 74 8.76 -13.79 27.43
C ILE A 74 9.12 -13.15 28.78
N ILE A 75 10.15 -13.65 29.46
CA ILE A 75 10.62 -13.05 30.73
C ILE A 75 11.10 -11.61 30.48
N PHE A 76 11.84 -11.36 29.41
CA PHE A 76 12.34 -10.03 29.07
C PHE A 76 11.21 -9.06 28.72
N ALA A 77 10.22 -9.50 27.92
CA ALA A 77 9.04 -8.72 27.59
C ALA A 77 8.22 -8.39 28.84
N LEU A 78 7.98 -9.37 29.73
CA LEU A 78 7.31 -9.16 31.01
C LEU A 78 8.10 -8.23 31.93
N MET A 79 9.43 -8.37 31.99
CA MET A 79 10.32 -7.48 32.75
C MET A 79 10.31 -6.05 32.18
N SER A 80 10.27 -5.89 30.85
CA SER A 80 10.27 -4.58 30.20
C SER A 80 9.00 -3.78 30.47
N ILE A 81 7.87 -4.46 30.67
CA ILE A 81 6.59 -3.83 31.02
C ILE A 81 6.35 -3.83 32.54
N SER A 82 7.13 -4.58 33.32
CA SER A 82 7.00 -4.58 34.78
C SER A 82 7.02 -3.18 35.43
N PRO A 83 7.76 -2.16 34.92
CA PRO A 83 7.64 -0.79 35.43
C PRO A 83 6.19 -0.26 35.39
N VAL A 84 5.40 -0.61 34.39
CA VAL A 84 3.97 -0.21 34.29
C VAL A 84 3.15 -0.76 35.46
N LEU A 85 3.50 -1.95 35.96
CA LEU A 85 2.87 -2.58 37.13
C LEU A 85 3.29 -1.88 38.43
N PHE A 86 4.57 -1.51 38.56
CA PHE A 86 5.13 -0.93 39.78
C PHE A 86 4.90 0.57 39.94
N PHE A 87 4.81 1.33 38.85
CA PHE A 87 4.64 2.80 38.88
C PHE A 87 3.18 3.26 38.79
N HIS A 88 2.23 2.34 38.71
CA HIS A 88 0.79 2.63 38.59
C HIS A 88 0.43 3.58 37.43
N ASP A 89 1.21 3.56 36.36
CA ASP A 89 1.09 4.46 35.18
C ASP A 89 -0.07 4.09 34.24
N VAL A 90 -1.05 3.30 34.69
CA VAL A 90 -2.22 2.94 33.88
C VAL A 90 -3.39 3.84 34.27
N ILE A 91 -3.79 4.72 33.35
CA ILE A 91 -4.94 5.60 33.54
C ILE A 91 -6.15 4.93 32.89
N TYR A 92 -7.26 4.87 33.62
CA TYR A 92 -8.54 4.47 33.06
C TYR A 92 -9.10 5.64 32.26
N LEU A 93 -9.20 5.48 30.93
CA LEU A 93 -9.90 6.45 30.09
C LEU A 93 -11.40 6.14 30.16
N SER A 94 -12.12 6.96 30.93
CA SER A 94 -13.58 6.84 31.08
C SER A 94 -14.34 7.03 29.76
N SER A 95 -13.76 7.72 28.79
CA SER A 95 -14.34 7.95 27.46
C SER A 95 -14.33 6.71 26.56
N GLU A 96 -13.42 5.77 26.80
CA GLU A 96 -13.21 4.63 25.89
C GLU A 96 -13.33 3.27 26.59
N TYR A 97 -13.59 3.28 27.91
CA TYR A 97 -13.80 2.07 28.72
C TYR A 97 -12.65 1.06 28.68
N TYR A 98 -11.41 1.52 28.49
CA TYR A 98 -10.21 0.69 28.62
C TYR A 98 -9.08 1.41 29.33
N CYS A 99 -8.13 0.62 29.82
CA CYS A 99 -7.00 1.06 30.63
C CYS A 99 -5.77 1.18 29.71
N GLN A 100 -5.18 2.36 29.59
CA GLN A 100 -4.03 2.61 28.71
C GLN A 100 -2.90 3.30 29.48
N THR A 101 -1.66 2.93 29.17
CA THR A 101 -0.49 3.71 29.61
C THR A 101 -0.41 5.01 28.82
N PRO A 102 -0.41 6.19 29.45
CA PRO A 102 -0.27 7.46 28.76
C PRO A 102 1.11 7.52 28.09
N PHE A 103 1.16 8.05 26.87
CA PHE A 103 2.36 8.15 26.03
C PHE A 103 3.46 9.10 26.58
N THR A 104 3.51 9.37 27.88
CA THR A 104 4.41 10.35 28.51
C THR A 104 5.80 9.79 28.85
N ASN A 105 6.04 8.48 28.74
CA ASN A 105 7.36 7.89 29.01
C ASN A 105 8.34 8.12 27.85
N LEU A 106 9.17 9.16 28.02
CA LEU A 106 10.11 9.69 27.02
C LEU A 106 11.12 8.64 26.51
N GLY A 107 11.55 7.69 27.36
CA GLY A 107 12.52 6.65 26.99
C GLY A 107 11.95 5.61 26.00
N ALA A 108 10.70 5.19 26.23
CA ALA A 108 9.99 4.30 25.32
C ALA A 108 9.66 5.00 23.99
N MET A 109 9.29 6.28 24.05
CA MET A 109 9.07 7.13 22.88
C MET A 109 10.36 7.32 22.06
N LEU A 110 11.52 7.54 22.68
CA LEU A 110 12.81 7.70 21.99
C LEU A 110 13.29 6.41 21.30
N TYR A 111 13.08 5.24 21.92
CA TYR A 111 13.40 3.95 21.31
C TYR A 111 12.48 3.62 20.12
N ILE A 112 11.17 3.87 20.25
CA ILE A 112 10.20 3.73 19.16
C ILE A 112 10.50 4.75 18.05
N ALA A 113 10.85 6.00 18.37
CA ALA A 113 11.25 7.02 17.42
C ALA A 113 12.53 6.65 16.65
N ALA A 114 13.56 6.13 17.32
CA ALA A 114 14.79 5.67 16.68
C ALA A 114 14.55 4.46 15.76
N ARG A 115 13.63 3.55 16.11
CA ARG A 115 13.21 2.41 15.27
C ARG A 115 12.28 2.85 14.13
N LEU A 116 11.45 3.88 14.34
CA LEU A 116 10.61 4.53 13.33
C LEU A 116 11.41 5.41 12.35
N ARG A 117 12.60 5.87 12.73
CA ARG A 117 13.49 6.66 11.85
C ARG A 117 14.03 5.85 10.68
N ARG A 118 14.26 4.54 10.86
CA ARG A 118 14.50 3.61 9.73
C ARG A 118 13.22 3.23 8.96
N ALA A 119 12.05 3.56 9.49
CA ALA A 119 10.76 3.38 8.84
C ALA A 119 10.26 4.65 8.13
N GLU A 120 10.97 5.78 8.19
CA GLU A 120 10.52 7.02 7.53
C GLU A 120 10.51 6.91 6.01
N GLU A 121 11.52 6.25 5.42
CA GLU A 121 11.54 5.92 4.00
C GLU A 121 10.35 5.02 3.61
N ASP A 122 10.03 4.05 4.46
CA ASP A 122 8.91 3.15 4.24
C ASP A 122 7.57 3.89 4.38
N LYS A 123 7.46 4.87 5.27
CA LYS A 123 6.25 5.71 5.43
C LYS A 123 5.93 6.47 4.15
N ILE A 124 6.91 7.08 3.50
CA ILE A 124 6.68 7.86 2.27
C ILE A 124 6.18 6.95 1.15
N ILE A 125 6.82 5.79 0.96
CA ILE A 125 6.40 4.79 -0.04
C ILE A 125 4.98 4.28 0.28
N VAL A 126 4.68 4.02 1.55
CA VAL A 126 3.36 3.58 2.01
C VAL A 126 2.31 4.66 1.76
N ILE A 127 2.60 5.93 2.03
CA ILE A 127 1.66 7.04 1.76
C ILE A 127 1.33 7.12 0.27
N HIS A 128 2.34 7.15 -0.61
CA HIS A 128 2.07 7.18 -2.05
C HIS A 128 1.28 5.96 -2.52
N SER A 129 1.54 4.78 -1.94
CA SER A 129 0.80 3.56 -2.24
C SER A 129 -0.66 3.68 -1.79
N ILE A 130 -0.91 4.18 -0.58
CA ILE A 130 -2.26 4.44 -0.04
C ILE A 130 -2.99 5.44 -0.94
N THR A 131 -2.34 6.54 -1.34
CA THR A 131 -2.89 7.54 -2.25
C THR A 131 -3.33 6.90 -3.57
N ILE A 132 -2.48 6.08 -4.20
CA ILE A 132 -2.83 5.35 -5.42
C ILE A 132 -4.03 4.42 -5.19
N TYR A 133 -4.09 3.68 -4.08
CA TYR A 133 -5.23 2.82 -3.76
C TYR A 133 -6.53 3.60 -3.53
N ILE A 134 -6.46 4.78 -2.90
CA ILE A 134 -7.63 5.65 -2.71
C ILE A 134 -8.17 6.10 -4.07
N PHE A 135 -7.31 6.61 -4.96
CA PHE A 135 -7.74 7.03 -6.30
C PHE A 135 -8.23 5.86 -7.15
N LEU A 136 -7.59 4.69 -7.03
CA LEU A 136 -8.03 3.46 -7.68
C LEU A 136 -9.44 3.06 -7.22
N LEU A 137 -9.71 3.12 -5.90
CA LEU A 137 -11.04 2.85 -5.35
C LEU A 137 -12.08 3.85 -5.88
N ILE A 138 -11.77 5.15 -5.86
CA ILE A 138 -12.65 6.20 -6.40
C ILE A 138 -12.94 5.93 -7.88
N TYR A 139 -11.93 5.57 -8.67
CA TYR A 139 -12.10 5.28 -10.09
C TYR A 139 -13.00 4.06 -10.32
N VAL A 140 -12.81 2.97 -9.56
CA VAL A 140 -13.67 1.78 -9.63
C VAL A 140 -15.11 2.13 -9.29
N LEU A 141 -15.37 3.01 -8.31
CA LEU A 141 -16.73 3.47 -7.99
C LEU A 141 -17.35 4.26 -9.15
N ILE A 142 -16.57 5.10 -9.84
CA ILE A 142 -17.03 5.82 -11.05
C ILE A 142 -17.38 4.82 -12.16
N LEU A 143 -16.54 3.81 -12.42
CA LEU A 143 -16.81 2.78 -13.42
C LEU A 143 -18.07 1.96 -13.09
N ILE A 144 -18.25 1.57 -11.83
CA ILE A 144 -19.47 0.89 -11.37
C ILE A 144 -20.68 1.79 -11.62
N SER A 145 -20.58 3.09 -11.33
CA SER A 145 -21.66 4.05 -11.60
C SER A 145 -22.00 4.15 -13.08
N PHE A 146 -21.02 4.18 -13.99
CA PHE A 146 -21.27 4.16 -15.44
C PHE A 146 -21.96 2.87 -15.89
N ASN A 147 -21.54 1.72 -15.36
CA ASN A 147 -22.17 0.44 -15.67
C ASN A 147 -23.62 0.38 -15.17
N ILE A 148 -23.90 0.88 -13.96
CA ILE A 148 -25.27 0.95 -13.44
C ILE A 148 -26.15 1.88 -14.29
N GLN A 149 -25.64 3.05 -14.69
CA GLN A 149 -26.37 3.97 -15.57
C GLN A 149 -26.66 3.35 -16.94
N THR A 150 -25.66 2.69 -17.54
CA THR A 150 -25.82 1.97 -18.82
C THR A 150 -26.89 0.88 -18.69
N LEU A 151 -26.83 0.06 -17.63
CA LEU A 151 -27.78 -1.03 -17.40
C LEU A 151 -29.22 -0.51 -17.17
N LEU A 152 -29.38 0.53 -16.35
CA LEU A 152 -30.68 1.15 -16.10
C LEU A 152 -31.24 1.84 -17.35
N GLY A 153 -30.37 2.46 -18.13
CA GLY A 153 -30.72 3.04 -19.41
C GLY A 153 -31.21 2.01 -20.42
N ASP A 154 -30.50 0.88 -20.56
CA ASP A 154 -30.90 -0.22 -21.45
C ASP A 154 -32.24 -0.86 -21.03
N LEU A 155 -32.54 -0.94 -19.73
CA LEU A 155 -33.75 -1.58 -19.22
C LEU A 155 -34.99 -0.67 -19.23
N TYR A 156 -34.80 0.63 -19.02
CA TYR A 156 -35.90 1.56 -18.72
C TYR A 156 -35.90 2.82 -19.60
N GLU A 157 -34.95 2.95 -20.54
CA GLU A 157 -34.76 4.11 -21.42
C GLU A 157 -34.65 5.44 -20.65
N LEU A 158 -34.06 5.41 -19.44
CA LEU A 158 -33.94 6.58 -18.58
C LEU A 158 -32.92 7.59 -19.13
N ASN A 159 -33.33 8.85 -19.23
CA ASN A 159 -32.46 9.95 -19.59
C ASN A 159 -31.73 10.51 -18.35
N PHE A 160 -30.41 10.34 -18.30
CA PHE A 160 -29.56 10.82 -17.19
C PHE A 160 -28.86 12.16 -17.49
N ASN A 161 -29.29 12.92 -18.51
CA ASN A 161 -28.71 14.21 -18.88
C ASN A 161 -28.92 15.28 -17.80
N SER A 162 -28.05 15.23 -16.79
CA SER A 162 -28.08 16.05 -15.60
C SER A 162 -26.69 16.64 -15.34
N PHE A 163 -26.64 17.74 -14.58
CA PHE A 163 -25.36 18.34 -14.16
C PHE A 163 -24.46 17.32 -13.43
N TRP A 164 -25.05 16.43 -12.62
CA TRP A 164 -24.32 15.36 -11.94
C TRP A 164 -23.66 14.36 -12.90
N CYS A 165 -24.31 14.06 -14.02
CA CYS A 165 -23.76 13.20 -15.06
C CYS A 165 -22.51 13.85 -15.69
N ILE A 166 -22.57 15.15 -16.01
CA ILE A 166 -21.42 15.91 -16.51
C ILE A 166 -20.26 15.91 -15.50
N ILE A 167 -20.55 16.13 -14.21
CA ILE A 167 -19.53 16.05 -13.15
C ILE A 167 -18.89 14.66 -13.10
N MET A 168 -19.67 13.58 -13.16
CA MET A 168 -19.13 12.22 -13.15
C MET A 168 -18.26 11.95 -14.39
N GLY A 169 -18.69 12.43 -15.56
CA GLY A 169 -17.92 12.40 -16.79
C GLY A 169 -16.58 13.14 -16.68
N TYR A 170 -16.53 14.25 -15.93
CA TYR A 170 -15.30 15.01 -15.65
C TYR A 170 -14.40 14.34 -14.60
N CYS A 171 -15.00 13.78 -13.55
CA CYS A 171 -14.28 13.10 -12.47
C CYS A 171 -13.49 11.88 -12.98
N SER A 172 -13.99 11.20 -14.02
CA SER A 172 -13.30 10.03 -14.60
C SER A 172 -11.87 10.35 -15.12
N PRO A 173 -11.66 11.25 -16.10
CA PRO A 173 -10.31 11.61 -16.56
C PRO A 173 -9.48 12.31 -15.48
N LEU A 174 -10.10 13.08 -14.58
CA LEU A 174 -9.42 13.68 -13.43
C LEU A 174 -8.78 12.62 -12.54
N VAL A 175 -9.59 11.68 -12.02
CA VAL A 175 -9.11 10.62 -11.13
C VAL A 175 -8.09 9.73 -11.85
N LEU A 176 -8.33 9.44 -13.14
CA LEU A 176 -7.38 8.67 -13.94
C LEU A 176 -6.04 9.39 -14.06
N SER A 177 -6.03 10.68 -14.39
CA SER A 177 -4.79 11.47 -14.48
C SER A 177 -4.05 11.51 -13.15
N THR A 178 -4.75 11.72 -12.03
CA THR A 178 -4.15 11.68 -10.68
C THR A 178 -3.61 10.29 -10.34
N LEU A 179 -4.26 9.21 -10.78
CA LEU A 179 -3.71 7.86 -10.58
C LEU A 179 -2.36 7.69 -11.29
N TYR A 180 -2.22 8.18 -12.53
CA TYR A 180 -0.97 8.09 -13.29
C TYR A 180 0.13 9.01 -12.75
N PHE A 181 -0.23 10.24 -12.35
CA PHE A 181 0.72 11.12 -11.67
C PHE A 181 1.19 10.53 -10.33
N GLY A 182 0.42 9.65 -9.69
CA GLY A 182 0.85 8.93 -8.49
C GLY A 182 2.10 8.09 -8.75
N PHE A 183 2.20 7.45 -9.93
CA PHE A 183 3.41 6.73 -10.36
C PHE A 183 4.57 7.67 -10.68
N VAL A 184 4.28 8.83 -11.29
CA VAL A 184 5.27 9.88 -11.52
C VAL A 184 5.86 10.34 -10.19
N ASN A 185 5.03 10.56 -9.17
CA ASN A 185 5.45 10.98 -7.84
C ASN A 185 6.28 9.92 -7.13
N GLN A 186 5.94 8.63 -7.26
CA GLN A 186 6.80 7.55 -6.77
C GLN A 186 8.18 7.52 -7.46
N ALA A 187 8.23 7.80 -8.77
CA ALA A 187 9.49 7.87 -9.51
C ALA A 187 10.29 9.14 -9.15
N PHE A 188 9.60 10.26 -8.94
CA PHE A 188 10.17 11.54 -8.54
C PHE A 188 10.78 11.47 -7.13
N PHE A 189 10.10 10.85 -6.17
CA PHE A 189 10.66 10.55 -4.85
C PHE A 189 12.03 9.84 -4.97
N ARG A 190 12.13 8.84 -5.84
CA ARG A 190 13.39 8.11 -6.05
C ARG A 190 14.44 8.95 -6.76
N LEU A 191 14.04 9.77 -7.73
CA LEU A 191 14.94 10.74 -8.36
C LEU A 191 15.56 11.66 -7.30
N CYS A 192 14.72 12.23 -6.45
CA CYS A 192 15.11 13.11 -5.36
C CYS A 192 16.09 12.44 -4.41
N ARG A 193 15.79 11.20 -3.97
CA ARG A 193 16.67 10.44 -3.10
C ARG A 193 18.01 10.07 -3.75
N ILE A 194 18.03 9.71 -5.04
CA ILE A 194 19.26 9.27 -5.72
C ILE A 194 20.17 10.46 -6.04
N ILE A 195 19.60 11.53 -6.62
CA ILE A 195 20.36 12.66 -7.15
C ILE A 195 20.59 13.73 -6.08
N TYR A 196 19.57 14.04 -5.29
CA TYR A 196 19.57 15.17 -4.34
C TYR A 196 19.68 14.74 -2.88
N TRP A 197 20.34 13.60 -2.60
CA TRP A 197 20.51 13.04 -1.25
C TRP A 197 21.13 14.01 -0.22
N ARG A 198 21.80 15.08 -0.67
CA ARG A 198 22.44 16.07 0.22
C ARG A 198 21.48 17.16 0.71
N ASN A 199 20.31 17.31 0.09
CA ASN A 199 19.39 18.39 0.42
C ASN A 199 18.32 17.92 1.41
N GLU A 200 18.52 18.20 2.69
CA GLU A 200 17.66 17.74 3.80
C GLU A 200 16.19 18.15 3.64
N TRP A 201 15.92 19.30 3.01
CA TRP A 201 14.54 19.77 2.79
C TRP A 201 13.73 18.84 1.90
N ILE A 202 14.38 18.28 0.86
CA ILE A 202 13.74 17.36 -0.10
C ILE A 202 13.51 15.98 0.53
N GLU A 203 14.27 15.61 1.55
CA GLU A 203 14.09 14.36 2.29
C GLU A 203 12.97 14.47 3.34
N SER A 204 12.52 15.68 3.65
CA SER A 204 11.52 15.90 4.67
C SER A 204 10.18 15.20 4.35
N PHE A 205 9.64 14.50 5.34
CA PHE A 205 8.34 13.83 5.23
C PHE A 205 7.20 14.81 4.89
N GLN A 206 7.28 16.05 5.41
CA GLN A 206 6.29 17.10 5.14
C GLN A 206 6.21 17.44 3.65
N PHE A 207 7.34 17.47 2.95
CA PHE A 207 7.38 17.73 1.51
C PHE A 207 6.56 16.68 0.74
N TYR A 208 6.69 15.40 1.10
CA TYR A 208 5.96 14.32 0.43
C TYR A 208 4.48 14.20 0.81
N ILE A 209 4.07 14.76 1.96
CA ILE A 209 2.64 14.91 2.28
C ILE A 209 1.98 15.96 1.38
N ILE A 210 2.70 17.03 1.05
CA ILE A 210 2.16 18.14 0.25
C ILE A 210 2.05 17.76 -1.23
N ILE A 211 2.97 16.95 -1.75
CA ILE A 211 3.04 16.56 -3.17
C ILE A 211 1.70 15.99 -3.71
N PRO A 212 1.02 15.02 -3.07
CA PRO A 212 -0.27 14.52 -3.54
C PRO A 212 -1.37 15.58 -3.70
N PHE A 213 -1.35 16.63 -2.86
CA PHE A 213 -2.32 17.73 -2.99
C PHE A 213 -1.99 18.63 -4.17
N ILE A 214 -0.70 18.93 -4.38
CA ILE A 214 -0.24 19.69 -5.55
C ILE A 214 -0.56 18.90 -6.83
N GLU A 215 -0.33 17.60 -6.83
CA GLU A 215 -0.66 16.68 -7.90
C GLU A 215 -2.16 16.73 -8.26
N LEU A 216 -3.03 16.68 -7.26
CA LEU A 216 -4.48 16.76 -7.48
C LEU A 216 -4.87 18.10 -8.10
N ILE A 217 -4.28 19.22 -7.63
CA ILE A 217 -4.52 20.55 -8.19
C ILE A 217 -4.05 20.62 -9.65
N ILE A 218 -2.83 20.12 -9.94
CA ILE A 218 -2.30 20.08 -11.32
C ILE A 218 -3.19 19.21 -12.20
N SER A 219 -3.60 18.03 -11.73
CA SER A 219 -4.49 17.12 -12.45
C SER A 219 -5.83 17.76 -12.77
N ALA A 220 -6.40 18.50 -11.80
CA ALA A 220 -7.64 19.25 -11.97
C ALA A 220 -7.48 20.39 -12.99
N LEU A 221 -6.40 21.18 -12.89
CA LEU A 221 -6.13 22.25 -13.83
C LEU A 221 -5.94 21.71 -15.26
N LEU A 222 -5.18 20.63 -15.44
CA LEU A 222 -4.96 20.01 -16.74
C LEU A 222 -6.22 19.35 -17.32
N SER A 223 -7.12 18.82 -16.48
CA SER A 223 -8.37 18.20 -16.92
C SER A 223 -9.49 19.24 -17.19
N SER A 224 -9.42 20.41 -16.55
CA SER A 224 -10.44 21.46 -16.63
C SER A 224 -10.82 21.94 -18.04
N PRO A 225 -9.92 21.99 -19.05
CA PRO A 225 -10.30 22.45 -20.39
C PRO A 225 -11.44 21.64 -21.02
N ILE A 226 -11.54 20.35 -20.73
CA ILE A 226 -12.63 19.48 -21.23
C ILE A 226 -14.00 19.99 -20.77
N LEU A 227 -14.07 20.51 -19.54
CA LEU A 227 -15.29 21.07 -18.97
C LEU A 227 -15.63 22.42 -19.63
N PHE A 228 -14.64 23.30 -19.81
CA PHE A 228 -14.84 24.61 -20.43
C PHE A 228 -15.14 24.55 -21.93
N TRP A 229 -14.65 23.51 -22.61
CA TRP A 229 -14.93 23.28 -24.03
C TRP A 229 -16.30 22.63 -24.28
N HIS A 230 -17.02 22.26 -23.22
CA HIS A 230 -18.26 21.50 -23.30
C HIS A 230 -18.10 20.18 -24.07
N ASP A 231 -16.92 19.55 -23.94
CA ASP A 231 -16.59 18.31 -24.66
C ASP A 231 -17.27 17.08 -24.02
N ILE A 232 -17.71 17.19 -22.76
CA ILE A 232 -18.45 16.16 -22.03
C ILE A 232 -19.93 16.29 -22.39
N ILE A 233 -20.45 15.29 -23.09
CA ILE A 233 -21.85 15.24 -23.51
C ILE A 233 -22.52 13.97 -23.00
N TYR A 234 -23.84 14.00 -22.89
CA TYR A 234 -24.62 12.80 -22.64
C TYR A 234 -24.61 11.90 -23.89
N LEU A 235 -24.23 10.64 -23.73
CA LEU A 235 -24.18 9.65 -24.79
C LEU A 235 -25.50 8.85 -24.80
N PRO A 236 -26.41 9.09 -25.76
CA PRO A 236 -27.75 8.50 -25.71
C PRO A 236 -27.76 6.98 -25.89
N ASN A 237 -26.76 6.42 -26.58
CA ASN A 237 -26.65 4.97 -26.80
C ASN A 237 -26.08 4.20 -25.60
N ASP A 238 -25.44 4.92 -24.67
CA ASP A 238 -24.73 4.34 -23.53
C ASP A 238 -25.26 4.85 -22.18
N TYR A 239 -26.15 5.85 -22.18
CA TYR A 239 -26.86 6.37 -21.01
C TYR A 239 -25.98 6.97 -19.90
N PHE A 240 -24.74 7.37 -20.19
CA PHE A 240 -23.88 8.16 -19.27
C PHE A 240 -23.25 9.36 -19.98
N CYS A 241 -22.59 10.25 -19.23
CA CYS A 241 -21.92 11.42 -19.78
C CYS A 241 -20.42 11.19 -19.87
N TYR A 242 -19.87 11.44 -21.05
CA TYR A 242 -18.44 11.33 -21.31
C TYR A 242 -18.06 12.13 -22.56
N VAL A 243 -16.78 12.16 -22.89
CA VAL A 243 -16.33 12.77 -24.14
C VAL A 243 -16.65 11.83 -25.28
N SER A 244 -17.47 12.27 -26.25
CA SER A 244 -17.82 11.45 -27.42
C SER A 244 -16.60 11.06 -28.24
N VAL A 245 -16.60 9.84 -28.79
CA VAL A 245 -15.56 9.34 -29.72
C VAL A 245 -15.38 10.25 -30.94
N SER A 246 -16.48 10.89 -31.36
CA SER A 246 -16.46 11.86 -32.46
C SER A 246 -15.71 13.15 -32.13
N ASN A 247 -15.53 13.47 -30.86
CA ASN A 247 -14.82 14.65 -30.39
C ASN A 247 -13.32 14.36 -30.25
N THR A 248 -12.64 14.34 -31.40
CA THR A 248 -11.21 14.04 -31.50
C THR A 248 -10.35 14.94 -30.62
N ARG A 249 -10.71 16.23 -30.49
CA ARG A 249 -10.03 17.19 -29.61
C ARG A 249 -10.08 16.72 -28.15
N GLY A 250 -11.28 16.46 -27.63
CA GLY A 250 -11.46 16.07 -26.23
C GLY A 250 -10.72 14.76 -25.90
N ILE A 251 -10.75 13.79 -26.81
CA ILE A 251 -10.07 12.50 -26.61
C ILE A 251 -8.55 12.64 -26.66
N LEU A 252 -8.02 13.38 -27.63
CA LEU A 252 -6.58 13.63 -27.71
C LEU A 252 -6.10 14.38 -26.46
N TRP A 253 -6.92 15.30 -25.94
CA TRP A 253 -6.63 15.99 -24.69
C TRP A 253 -6.62 15.04 -23.49
N ILE A 254 -7.64 14.18 -23.33
CA ILE A 254 -7.66 13.14 -22.27
C ILE A 254 -6.42 12.24 -22.38
N PHE A 255 -6.11 11.76 -23.59
CA PHE A 255 -4.95 10.91 -23.83
C PHE A 255 -3.65 11.60 -23.42
N PHE A 256 -3.46 12.86 -23.84
CA PHE A 256 -2.28 13.64 -23.53
C PHE A 256 -2.15 13.92 -22.02
N VAL A 257 -3.23 14.34 -21.36
CA VAL A 257 -3.25 14.68 -19.93
C VAL A 257 -3.09 13.44 -19.05
N SER A 258 -3.86 12.38 -19.31
CA SER A 258 -3.88 11.19 -18.45
C SER A 258 -2.67 10.27 -18.70
N PHE A 259 -2.20 10.15 -19.95
CA PHE A 259 -1.15 9.18 -20.30
C PHE A 259 0.13 9.83 -20.85
N GLY A 260 0.00 10.69 -21.87
CA GLY A 260 1.14 11.25 -22.60
C GLY A 260 2.13 11.96 -21.68
N ASN A 261 1.64 12.91 -20.88
CA ASN A 261 2.47 13.66 -19.93
C ASN A 261 3.15 12.74 -18.90
N CYS A 262 2.41 11.79 -18.34
CA CYS A 262 2.96 10.87 -17.33
C CYS A 262 4.09 10.01 -17.92
N ILE A 263 3.94 9.50 -19.14
CA ILE A 263 4.97 8.71 -19.82
C ILE A 263 6.21 9.55 -20.11
N LEU A 264 6.04 10.79 -20.61
CA LEU A 264 7.16 11.69 -20.91
C LEU A 264 7.94 12.06 -19.64
N ILE A 265 7.25 12.37 -18.54
CA ILE A 265 7.89 12.69 -17.27
C ILE A 265 8.62 11.47 -16.71
N LEU A 266 8.00 10.29 -16.73
CA LEU A 266 8.66 9.05 -16.29
C LEU A 266 9.92 8.77 -17.11
N LEU A 267 9.84 8.87 -18.44
CA LEU A 267 10.99 8.67 -19.33
C LEU A 267 12.12 9.64 -18.99
N PHE A 268 11.79 10.92 -18.78
CA PHE A 268 12.76 11.93 -18.38
C PHE A 268 13.42 11.58 -17.04
N ILE A 269 12.64 11.22 -16.02
CA ILE A 269 13.14 10.79 -14.71
C ILE A 269 14.11 9.60 -14.87
N TYR A 270 13.73 8.60 -15.66
CA TYR A 270 14.55 7.41 -15.90
C TYR A 270 15.87 7.71 -16.60
N ILE A 271 15.83 8.52 -17.66
CA ILE A 271 17.03 8.94 -18.39
C ILE A 271 17.97 9.68 -17.43
N ARG A 272 17.44 10.60 -16.62
CA ARG A 272 18.23 11.38 -15.65
C ARG A 272 18.89 10.49 -14.59
N ILE A 273 18.14 9.54 -14.00
CA ILE A 273 18.69 8.58 -13.03
C ILE A 273 19.77 7.71 -13.67
N THR A 274 19.54 7.22 -14.88
CA THR A 274 20.48 6.34 -15.59
C THR A 274 21.79 7.07 -15.92
N ILE A 275 21.71 8.32 -16.42
CA ILE A 275 22.88 9.15 -16.69
C ILE A 275 23.68 9.38 -15.41
N TYR A 276 23.00 9.75 -14.32
CA TYR A 276 23.63 10.00 -13.03
C TYR A 276 24.34 8.75 -12.49
N LEU A 277 23.68 7.60 -12.50
CA LEU A 277 24.27 6.33 -12.03
C LEU A 277 25.49 5.91 -12.87
N ARG A 278 25.44 6.14 -14.20
CA ARG A 278 26.58 5.85 -15.08
C ARG A 278 27.78 6.73 -14.78
N GLN A 279 27.56 8.01 -14.48
CA GLN A 279 28.63 8.93 -14.10
C GLN A 279 29.24 8.58 -12.74
N GLN A 280 28.43 8.12 -11.78
CA GLN A 280 28.88 7.82 -10.42
C GLN A 280 29.51 6.43 -10.25
N SER A 281 29.18 5.47 -11.13
CA SER A 281 29.63 4.07 -11.12
C SER A 281 31.15 3.89 -10.94
N ASN A 282 31.96 4.82 -11.46
CA ASN A 282 33.41 4.69 -11.44
C ASN A 282 34.06 5.06 -10.09
N ASN A 283 33.35 5.83 -9.23
CA ASN A 283 33.95 6.44 -8.04
C ASN A 283 33.28 6.04 -6.71
N GLN A 284 32.31 5.11 -6.70
CA GLN A 284 31.52 4.81 -5.50
C GLN A 284 31.91 3.53 -4.76
N ILE A 285 31.74 3.59 -3.43
CA ILE A 285 31.92 2.47 -2.49
C ILE A 285 30.78 1.46 -2.67
N ILE A 286 31.10 0.16 -2.55
CA ILE A 286 30.19 -0.99 -2.75
C ILE A 286 28.81 -0.89 -2.07
N PRO A 287 28.63 -0.43 -0.81
CA PRO A 287 27.31 -0.41 -0.16
C PRO A 287 26.35 0.62 -0.80
N PHE A 288 26.86 1.75 -1.29
CA PHE A 288 26.04 2.74 -2.01
C PHE A 288 25.49 2.16 -3.32
N ARG A 289 26.33 1.36 -4.01
CA ARG A 289 25.94 0.69 -5.25
C ARG A 289 24.79 -0.30 -5.07
N GLN A 290 24.77 -1.03 -3.95
CA GLN A 290 23.68 -1.96 -3.63
C GLN A 290 22.35 -1.23 -3.39
N GLY A 291 22.37 -0.10 -2.67
CA GLY A 291 21.17 0.73 -2.45
C GLY A 291 20.58 1.24 -3.78
N GLN A 292 21.43 1.82 -4.63
CA GLN A 292 21.03 2.35 -5.94
C GLN A 292 20.49 1.27 -6.88
N GLN A 293 21.05 0.05 -6.87
CA GLN A 293 20.55 -1.06 -7.67
C GLN A 293 19.12 -1.45 -7.28
N ARG A 294 18.79 -1.45 -5.99
CA ARG A 294 17.41 -1.70 -5.55
C ARG A 294 16.47 -0.65 -6.13
N ASP A 295 16.85 0.62 -6.08
CA ASP A 295 15.99 1.71 -6.54
C ASP A 295 15.74 1.66 -8.04
N LEU A 296 16.78 1.33 -8.82
CA LEU A 296 16.66 1.12 -10.26
C LEU A 296 15.72 -0.05 -10.59
N ILE A 297 15.81 -1.15 -9.84
CA ILE A 297 14.87 -2.28 -9.99
C ILE A 297 13.44 -1.81 -9.74
N VAL A 298 13.19 -0.98 -8.72
CA VAL A 298 11.83 -0.50 -8.46
C VAL A 298 11.36 0.47 -9.54
N ILE A 299 12.22 1.32 -10.11
CA ILE A 299 11.87 2.16 -11.26
C ILE A 299 11.55 1.31 -12.49
N GLN A 300 12.38 0.32 -12.79
CA GLN A 300 12.12 -0.62 -13.89
C GLN A 300 10.76 -1.31 -13.73
N ARG A 301 10.38 -1.66 -12.49
CA ARG A 301 9.03 -2.19 -12.19
C ARG A 301 7.92 -1.17 -12.47
N ILE A 302 8.12 0.12 -12.13
CA ILE A 302 7.15 1.17 -12.50
C ILE A 302 6.99 1.24 -14.02
N PHE A 303 8.09 1.19 -14.78
CA PHE A 303 8.00 1.15 -16.25
C PHE A 303 7.25 -0.06 -16.78
N ILE A 304 7.48 -1.24 -16.18
CA ILE A 304 6.75 -2.45 -16.54
C ILE A 304 5.25 -2.29 -16.24
N ILE A 305 4.88 -1.73 -15.08
CA ILE A 305 3.48 -1.43 -14.74
C ILE A 305 2.89 -0.48 -15.77
N VAL A 306 3.50 0.69 -15.97
CA VAL A 306 2.98 1.73 -16.87
C VAL A 306 2.91 1.21 -18.30
N GLY A 307 3.91 0.46 -18.76
CA GLY A 307 3.91 -0.18 -20.08
C GLY A 307 2.80 -1.22 -20.23
N LEU A 308 2.58 -2.07 -19.22
CA LEU A 308 1.46 -3.03 -19.21
C LEU A 308 0.11 -2.30 -19.27
N LEU A 309 -0.03 -1.20 -18.52
CA LEU A 309 -1.22 -0.36 -18.55
C LEU A 309 -1.43 0.28 -19.92
N SER A 310 -0.38 0.80 -20.56
CA SER A 310 -0.47 1.36 -21.92
C SER A 310 -0.87 0.30 -22.94
N ILE A 311 -0.36 -0.93 -22.84
CA ILE A 311 -0.75 -2.04 -23.73
C ILE A 311 -2.24 -2.37 -23.58
N LEU A 312 -2.77 -2.37 -22.35
CA LEU A 312 -4.20 -2.58 -22.11
C LEU A 312 -5.08 -1.42 -22.63
N GLY A 313 -4.50 -0.24 -22.88
CA GLY A 313 -5.17 0.90 -23.53
C GLY A 313 -5.17 0.84 -25.07
N VAL A 314 -4.45 -0.11 -25.68
CA VAL A 314 -4.40 -0.28 -27.15
C VAL A 314 -5.78 -0.47 -27.79
N PRO A 315 -6.74 -1.21 -27.21
CA PRO A 315 -8.08 -1.34 -27.78
C PRO A 315 -8.77 0.01 -28.03
N ALA A 316 -8.64 0.99 -27.11
CA ALA A 316 -9.20 2.33 -27.31
C ALA A 316 -8.54 3.03 -28.51
N ALA A 317 -7.22 2.91 -28.66
CA ALA A 317 -6.50 3.44 -29.81
C ALA A 317 -6.94 2.77 -31.14
N VAL A 318 -7.19 1.46 -31.12
CA VAL A 318 -7.71 0.71 -32.27
C VAL A 318 -9.11 1.20 -32.65
N PHE A 319 -10.00 1.42 -31.67
CA PHE A 319 -11.34 1.97 -31.95
C PHE A 319 -11.30 3.38 -32.52
N LEU A 320 -10.41 4.23 -32.02
CA LEU A 320 -10.19 5.56 -32.60
C LEU A 320 -9.69 5.47 -34.05
N LEU A 321 -8.76 4.55 -34.33
CA LEU A 321 -8.25 4.34 -35.68
C LEU A 321 -9.34 3.84 -36.62
N ILE A 322 -10.17 2.88 -36.16
CA ILE A 322 -11.35 2.41 -36.92
C ILE A 322 -12.28 3.58 -37.21
N PHE A 323 -12.58 4.42 -36.22
CA PHE A 323 -13.42 5.61 -36.39
C PHE A 323 -12.84 6.59 -37.42
N PHE A 324 -11.52 6.84 -37.39
CA PHE A 324 -10.87 7.71 -38.39
C PHE A 324 -10.94 7.16 -39.82
N ILE A 325 -10.94 5.84 -40.00
CA ILE A 325 -11.03 5.21 -41.32
C ILE A 325 -12.49 5.15 -41.80
N SER A 326 -13.41 4.73 -40.94
CA SER A 326 -14.82 4.48 -41.32
C SER A 326 -15.69 5.73 -41.30
N GLY A 327 -15.32 6.74 -40.51
CA GLY A 327 -16.18 7.89 -40.20
C GLY A 327 -17.39 7.56 -39.33
N GLN A 328 -17.50 6.32 -38.81
CA GLN A 328 -18.65 5.84 -38.05
C GLN A 328 -18.23 5.29 -36.68
N VAL A 329 -18.91 5.72 -35.61
CA VAL A 329 -18.69 5.22 -34.25
C VAL A 329 -19.54 3.96 -34.05
N HIS A 330 -18.90 2.85 -33.72
CA HIS A 330 -19.62 1.62 -33.40
C HIS A 330 -20.31 1.72 -32.03
N PRO A 331 -21.59 1.32 -31.88
CA PRO A 331 -22.35 1.52 -30.63
C PRO A 331 -21.76 0.78 -29.42
N LEU A 332 -20.98 -0.29 -29.64
CA LEU A 332 -20.35 -1.06 -28.57
C LEU A 332 -18.97 -0.53 -28.12
N VAL A 333 -18.45 0.54 -28.71
CA VAL A 333 -17.08 1.02 -28.42
C VAL A 333 -16.88 1.29 -26.93
N TRP A 334 -17.79 2.05 -26.32
CA TRP A 334 -17.68 2.41 -24.91
C TRP A 334 -17.81 1.21 -23.97
N ARG A 335 -18.68 0.26 -24.28
CA ARG A 335 -18.87 -0.96 -23.48
C ARG A 335 -17.62 -1.83 -23.48
N ILE A 336 -17.01 -2.00 -24.66
CA ILE A 336 -15.77 -2.76 -24.80
C ILE A 336 -14.62 -2.02 -24.10
N GLU A 337 -14.53 -0.70 -24.27
CA GLU A 337 -13.51 0.12 -23.61
C GLU A 337 -13.63 0.06 -22.08
N LEU A 338 -14.83 0.22 -21.51
CA LEU A 338 -15.08 0.09 -20.07
C LEU A 338 -14.65 -1.29 -19.54
N PHE A 339 -14.86 -2.36 -20.31
CA PHE A 339 -14.40 -3.69 -19.94
C PHE A 339 -12.86 -3.77 -19.88
N PHE A 340 -12.16 -3.25 -20.89
CA PHE A 340 -10.69 -3.22 -20.90
C PHE A 340 -10.11 -2.33 -19.80
N VAL A 341 -10.74 -1.20 -19.52
CA VAL A 341 -10.40 -0.33 -18.39
C VAL A 341 -10.61 -1.06 -17.06
N GLY A 342 -11.69 -1.84 -16.91
CA GLY A 342 -11.90 -2.70 -15.74
C GLY A 342 -10.80 -3.74 -15.55
N LEU A 343 -10.42 -4.45 -16.62
CA LEU A 343 -9.29 -5.38 -16.61
C LEU A 343 -7.97 -4.68 -16.26
N GLN A 344 -7.76 -3.47 -16.77
CA GLN A 344 -6.61 -2.63 -16.47
C GLN A 344 -6.52 -2.32 -14.97
N MET A 345 -7.64 -1.97 -14.32
CA MET A 345 -7.68 -1.70 -12.88
C MET A 345 -7.39 -2.95 -12.03
N ILE A 346 -7.91 -4.11 -12.43
CA ILE A 346 -7.58 -5.39 -11.78
C ILE A 346 -6.09 -5.70 -11.93
N GLY A 347 -5.54 -5.54 -13.13
CA GLY A 347 -4.12 -5.70 -13.41
C GLY A 347 -3.26 -4.77 -12.54
N LEU A 348 -3.71 -3.52 -12.36
CA LEU A 348 -3.07 -2.54 -11.49
C LEU A 348 -3.05 -3.00 -10.04
N CYS A 349 -4.18 -3.40 -9.47
CA CYS A 349 -4.28 -3.95 -8.12
C CYS A 349 -3.28 -5.10 -7.89
N LEU A 350 -3.26 -6.08 -8.81
CA LEU A 350 -2.38 -7.24 -8.72
C LEU A 350 -0.90 -6.85 -8.88
N SER A 351 -0.59 -5.91 -9.76
CA SER A 351 0.76 -5.39 -9.97
C SER A 351 1.30 -4.69 -8.71
N GLN A 352 0.49 -3.88 -8.03
CA GLN A 352 0.90 -3.18 -6.81
C GLN A 352 1.19 -4.19 -5.68
N ILE A 353 0.35 -5.21 -5.53
CA ILE A 353 0.54 -6.30 -4.56
C ILE A 353 1.84 -7.07 -4.83
N THR A 354 2.12 -7.38 -6.08
CA THR A 354 3.28 -8.22 -6.46
C THR A 354 4.60 -7.44 -6.41
N LEU A 355 4.57 -6.14 -6.75
CA LEU A 355 5.77 -5.33 -6.95
C LEU A 355 6.21 -4.60 -5.69
N ILE A 356 5.30 -4.28 -4.76
CA ILE A 356 5.62 -3.71 -3.46
C ILE A 356 5.99 -4.86 -2.50
N PRO A 357 7.28 -5.06 -2.19
CA PRO A 357 7.72 -6.21 -1.40
C PRO A 357 7.14 -6.20 0.01
N GLN A 358 6.89 -5.03 0.59
CA GLN A 358 6.26 -4.87 1.90
C GLN A 358 4.83 -5.43 1.89
N LEU A 359 4.03 -5.09 0.88
CA LEU A 359 2.65 -5.57 0.76
C LEU A 359 2.60 -7.09 0.52
N LYS A 360 3.50 -7.59 -0.34
CA LYS A 360 3.69 -9.04 -0.54
C LYS A 360 4.06 -9.76 0.75
N GLN A 361 4.96 -9.19 1.56
CA GLN A 361 5.35 -9.77 2.85
C GLN A 361 4.19 -9.80 3.83
N ILE A 362 3.41 -8.73 3.94
CA ILE A 362 2.22 -8.66 4.80
C ILE A 362 1.20 -9.74 4.40
N ILE A 363 0.92 -9.91 3.10
CA ILE A 363 -0.03 -10.91 2.61
C ILE A 363 0.50 -12.34 2.83
N LEU A 364 1.77 -12.60 2.51
CA LEU A 364 2.38 -13.93 2.71
C LEU A 364 2.42 -14.32 4.19
N GLN A 365 2.68 -13.37 5.10
CA GLN A 365 2.67 -13.61 6.54
C GLN A 365 1.27 -14.00 7.03
N LYS A 366 0.22 -13.31 6.58
CA LYS A 366 -1.18 -13.68 6.89
C LYS A 366 -1.54 -15.07 6.36
N PHE A 367 -1.13 -15.39 5.13
CA PHE A 367 -1.38 -16.72 4.53
C PHE A 367 -0.64 -17.86 5.25
N GLN A 368 0.57 -17.60 5.75
CA GLN A 368 1.34 -18.59 6.52
C GLN A 368 0.77 -18.79 7.93
N HIS A 369 0.22 -17.75 8.55
CA HIS A 369 -0.42 -17.84 9.87
C HIS A 369 -1.71 -18.68 9.84
N ASN A 370 -2.46 -18.63 8.74
CA ASN A 370 -3.69 -19.42 8.57
C ASN A 370 -3.46 -20.88 8.15
N ARG A 371 -2.21 -21.30 7.89
CA ARG A 371 -1.88 -22.72 7.78
C ARG A 371 -1.73 -23.30 9.17
N VAL A 372 -2.85 -23.68 9.77
CA VAL A 372 -2.90 -24.60 10.92
C VAL A 372 -2.06 -25.82 10.55
N ILE A 373 -0.93 -26.01 11.22
CA ILE A 373 -0.11 -27.21 11.04
C ILE A 373 -1.01 -28.38 11.44
N PRO A 374 -1.35 -29.32 10.54
CA PRO A 374 -2.15 -30.46 10.93
C PRO A 374 -1.37 -31.21 12.02
N LEU A 375 -1.98 -31.33 13.19
CA LEU A 375 -1.42 -31.95 14.40
C LEU A 375 -1.28 -33.49 14.28
N ASN A 376 -1.18 -34.03 13.05
CA ASN A 376 -1.33 -35.46 12.77
C ASN A 376 -0.02 -36.20 12.46
N THR A 377 1.13 -35.64 12.82
CA THR A 377 2.38 -36.40 12.85
C THR A 377 3.15 -36.19 14.15
N VAL A 378 2.45 -36.34 15.29
CA VAL A 378 3.09 -36.93 16.47
C VAL A 378 3.19 -38.43 16.21
N VAL A 379 4.03 -38.80 15.23
CA VAL A 379 4.51 -40.16 15.12
C VAL A 379 5.42 -40.34 16.33
N THR A 380 4.94 -41.15 17.26
CA THR A 380 5.63 -41.83 18.34
C THR A 380 6.97 -42.38 17.87
N ARG A 381 8.00 -41.53 17.78
CA ARG A 381 9.38 -41.97 17.85
C ARG A 381 9.75 -42.04 19.32
N SER A 382 9.44 -43.19 19.91
CA SER A 382 10.10 -43.69 21.10
C SER A 382 11.62 -43.57 20.89
N ILE A 383 12.24 -42.61 21.57
CA ILE A 383 13.69 -42.51 21.64
C ILE A 383 14.13 -43.60 22.63
N PRO A 384 14.91 -44.61 22.22
CA PRO A 384 15.46 -45.58 23.16
C PRO A 384 16.43 -44.85 24.10
N LEU A 385 16.13 -44.93 25.38
CA LEU A 385 16.94 -44.39 26.48
C LEU A 385 18.27 -45.17 26.51
N LYS A 386 19.34 -44.58 25.96
CA LYS A 386 20.69 -45.12 26.14
C LYS A 386 21.14 -44.80 27.57
N GLN A 387 21.01 -45.79 28.45
CA GLN A 387 21.62 -45.81 29.78
C GLN A 387 23.13 -45.59 29.65
N TYR A 388 23.63 -44.44 30.12
CA TYR A 388 25.04 -44.28 30.43
C TYR A 388 25.28 -44.80 31.84
N ILE A 389 25.74 -46.04 31.91
CA ILE A 389 26.35 -46.65 33.09
C ILE A 389 27.73 -46.02 33.25
N THR A 390 27.90 -45.23 34.31
CA THR A 390 29.22 -44.81 34.81
C THR A 390 29.83 -45.94 35.62
N THR A 391 30.88 -46.57 35.08
CA THR A 391 31.80 -47.40 35.85
C THR A 391 33.14 -46.68 36.00
N ARG A 392 33.50 -46.46 37.27
CA ARG A 392 34.81 -46.22 37.88
C ARG A 392 35.61 -44.98 37.49
#